data_AF-A0AAW0SSZ9-F1
#
_entry.id   AF-A0AAW0SSZ9-F1
#
_cell.length_a   1.000
_cell.length_b   1.000
_cell.length_c   1.000
_cell.angle_alpha   90.00
_cell.angle_beta   90.00
_cell.angle_gamma   90.00
#
_symmetry.space_group_name_H-M   'P 1'
#
loop_
_entity.id
_entity.type
_entity.pdbx_description
1 polymer ?
#
loop_
_entity_poly.entity_id
_entity_poly.type
_entity_poly.pdbx_seq_one_letter_code
_entity_poly.pdbx_strand_id
1 'polypeptide(L)'
;MTRLLQPCLSLVSEVCRPARPSTTLRTALGALSWTHLCCGQVRSQMLMGRLGWQPGVLFHSSTRWAVLSTPNPDRHSGAGSATPHLQDDHKCAQPRQENHHHHNSEKSDTLDAALGMLQDLFGMTHKDAQYILISCNIPEQEIVNNLRVLHQCGIGGEQMNRIPWILGQNADVLGEKLRKIQEPYLFQQHSEGLGFCYLSLGQMTTYQTQFRKEALNFPHHPNRIYYLAERIKVPVELFSEKIGKPHRTLALNIKRLDSFIDLFHHYDMSPKDIVSDLWVFEYSLKKAEERLRRAMELGYTTLRPWMCRCSDKIFDRQVIRLVFVWWA
;
A
#
# COMPACT_ATOMS: atom_id res chain seq x y z
N MET A 1 46.18 37.12 20.95
CA MET A 1 45.69 38.22 20.08
C MET A 1 44.41 37.73 19.43
N THR A 2 43.29 37.53 20.13
CA THR A 2 42.40 38.48 20.83
C THR A 2 41.88 39.60 19.92
N ARG A 3 40.54 39.66 19.81
CA ARG A 3 39.65 40.67 19.18
C ARG A 3 38.98 40.19 17.88
N LEU A 4 37.67 40.31 17.65
CA LEU A 4 36.55 40.90 18.40
C LEU A 4 35.23 40.32 17.86
N LEU A 5 34.36 39.89 18.77
CA LEU A 5 32.90 39.83 18.60
C LEU A 5 32.35 41.26 18.70
N GLN A 6 31.31 41.62 17.93
CA GLN A 6 30.06 42.21 18.46
C GLN A 6 29.01 42.52 17.35
N PRO A 7 27.73 42.71 17.74
CA PRO A 7 26.54 42.41 16.94
C PRO A 7 25.71 43.63 16.51
N CYS A 8 24.76 43.44 15.60
CA CYS A 8 23.68 44.39 15.34
C CYS A 8 22.40 43.95 16.09
N LEU A 9 22.12 44.64 17.19
CA LEU A 9 20.78 44.82 17.76
C LEU A 9 20.35 46.25 17.44
N SER A 10 19.17 46.43 16.83
CA SER A 10 18.46 47.70 16.90
C SER A 10 16.95 47.49 16.74
N LEU A 11 16.30 47.74 17.87
CA LEU A 11 15.05 48.47 18.08
C LEU A 11 13.67 47.86 17.79
N VAL A 12 12.95 47.82 18.91
CA VAL A 12 11.56 47.57 19.26
C VAL A 12 10.70 48.82 19.02
N SER A 13 9.38 48.63 19.07
CA SER A 13 8.25 49.59 19.15
C SER A 13 7.81 50.12 17.78
N GLU A 14 6.56 50.06 17.33
CA GLU A 14 5.25 50.39 17.91
C GLU A 14 4.22 49.92 16.84
N VAL A 15 3.03 49.34 17.03
CA VAL A 15 1.79 49.84 17.63
C VAL A 15 0.79 48.67 17.62
N CYS A 16 0.28 48.25 18.79
CA CYS A 16 -0.95 47.47 18.88
C CYS A 16 -2.13 48.43 19.14
N ARG A 17 -3.13 48.46 18.25
CA ARG A 17 -4.45 49.06 18.52
C ARG A 17 -5.49 47.94 18.67
N PRO A 18 -6.16 47.80 19.83
CA PRO A 18 -7.37 47.00 19.93
C PRO A 18 -8.59 47.82 19.47
N ALA A 19 -9.43 47.20 18.65
CA ALA A 19 -10.72 47.74 18.25
C ALA A 19 -11.70 47.77 19.45
N ARG A 20 -12.37 48.91 19.64
CA ARG A 20 -13.45 49.08 20.62
C ARG A 20 -14.73 48.38 20.15
N PRO A 21 -15.51 47.74 21.04
CA PRO A 21 -16.88 47.36 20.73
C PRO A 21 -17.84 48.54 20.93
N SER A 22 -18.72 48.74 19.96
CA SER A 22 -19.82 49.72 19.99
C SER A 22 -20.91 49.26 20.96
N THR A 23 -21.41 50.19 21.77
CA THR A 23 -22.47 50.01 22.76
C THR A 23 -23.68 50.85 22.38
N THR A 24 -24.80 50.23 22.01
CA THR A 24 -26.20 50.74 22.04
C THR A 24 -27.06 49.55 21.56
N LEU A 25 -28.10 49.03 22.22
CA LEU A 25 -29.20 49.61 22.97
C LEU A 25 -29.72 48.59 24.02
N ARG A 26 -30.08 49.07 25.22
CA ARG A 26 -30.86 48.35 26.24
C ARG A 26 -32.29 48.90 26.26
N THR A 27 -33.28 48.02 26.09
CA THR A 27 -34.59 47.94 26.79
C THR A 27 -35.32 46.74 26.14
N ALA A 28 -36.03 45.83 26.81
CA ALA A 28 -36.55 45.74 28.17
C ALA A 28 -36.90 44.27 28.48
N LEU A 29 -36.85 43.89 29.77
CA LEU A 29 -37.70 42.91 30.50
C LEU A 29 -37.76 41.45 29.97
N GLY A 30 -37.57 40.39 30.76
CA GLY A 30 -37.57 40.28 32.20
C GLY A 30 -37.02 38.91 32.63
N ALA A 31 -36.61 38.86 33.89
CA ALA A 31 -36.05 37.72 34.58
C ALA A 31 -37.09 36.61 34.80
N LEU A 32 -36.68 35.35 34.62
CA LEU A 32 -37.14 34.22 35.41
C LEU A 32 -36.00 33.21 35.55
N SER A 33 -35.58 32.99 36.80
CA SER A 33 -34.64 31.96 37.21
C SER A 33 -35.33 30.59 37.23
N TRP A 34 -34.72 29.57 36.64
CA TRP A 34 -34.99 28.18 36.99
C TRP A 34 -33.68 27.39 36.99
N THR A 35 -33.18 27.13 38.19
CA THR A 35 -32.30 26.00 38.47
C THR A 35 -33.09 24.71 38.33
N HIS A 36 -32.68 23.80 37.45
CA HIS A 36 -32.86 22.36 37.68
C HIS A 36 -31.88 21.54 36.82
N LEU A 37 -31.20 20.62 37.50
CA LEU A 37 -30.50 19.47 36.95
C LEU A 37 -31.37 18.75 35.91
N CYS A 38 -30.77 18.33 34.79
CA CYS A 38 -31.14 17.06 34.18
C CYS A 38 -29.93 16.41 33.50
N CYS A 39 -29.59 15.25 34.04
CA CYS A 39 -28.71 14.24 33.50
C CYS A 39 -29.29 13.73 32.17
N GLY A 40 -28.48 13.66 31.12
CA GLY A 40 -28.92 13.27 29.78
C GLY A 40 -27.81 12.55 29.03
N GLN A 41 -27.49 11.35 29.50
CA GLN A 41 -26.52 10.43 28.93
C GLN A 41 -27.06 9.85 27.62
N VAL A 42 -26.67 10.43 26.48
CA VAL A 42 -26.98 9.87 25.16
C VAL A 42 -25.99 8.75 24.86
N ARG A 43 -26.41 7.52 25.13
CA ARG A 43 -25.83 6.30 24.56
C ARG A 43 -26.21 6.24 23.08
N SER A 44 -25.31 6.66 22.19
CA SER A 44 -25.37 6.24 20.78
C SER A 44 -24.91 4.78 20.70
N GLN A 45 -25.87 3.86 20.61
CA GLN A 45 -25.63 2.51 20.11
C GLN A 45 -25.36 2.62 18.60
N MET A 46 -24.09 2.57 18.21
CA MET A 46 -23.71 2.26 16.82
C MET A 46 -23.92 0.76 16.60
N LEU A 47 -25.01 0.43 15.89
CA LEU A 47 -25.13 -0.84 15.17
C LEU A 47 -24.14 -0.80 13.98
N MET A 48 -22.91 -1.25 14.21
CA MET A 48 -22.01 -1.63 13.12
C MET A 48 -22.42 -3.02 12.63
N GLY A 49 -23.35 -3.04 11.68
CA GLY A 49 -23.69 -4.21 10.89
C GLY A 49 -22.46 -4.71 10.15
N ARG A 50 -22.08 -5.96 10.45
CA ARG A 50 -21.06 -6.73 9.72
C ARG A 50 -21.49 -6.88 8.26
N LEU A 51 -20.88 -6.12 7.35
CA LEU A 51 -20.75 -6.54 5.97
C LEU A 51 -19.32 -7.04 5.78
N GLY A 52 -19.21 -8.37 5.70
CA GLY A 52 -17.96 -9.07 5.47
C GLY A 52 -17.33 -8.62 4.15
N TRP A 53 -16.20 -7.93 4.28
CA TRP A 53 -15.18 -7.90 3.25
C TRP A 53 -14.61 -9.31 3.12
N GLN A 54 -14.92 -10.02 2.03
CA GLN A 54 -14.16 -11.20 1.64
C GLN A 54 -12.89 -10.76 0.90
N PRO A 55 -11.69 -11.11 1.40
CA PRO A 55 -10.47 -10.99 0.61
C PRO A 55 -10.40 -12.20 -0.34
N GLY A 56 -10.50 -12.00 -1.66
CA GLY A 56 -10.24 -13.12 -2.58
C GLY A 56 -10.80 -13.08 -4.00
N VAL A 57 -11.52 -12.04 -4.44
CA VAL A 57 -11.93 -11.98 -5.86
C VAL A 57 -10.90 -11.21 -6.67
N LEU A 58 -9.99 -11.96 -7.31
CA LEU A 58 -9.16 -11.51 -8.42
C LEU A 58 -10.05 -10.95 -9.53
N PHE A 59 -10.20 -9.63 -9.60
CA PHE A 59 -10.68 -8.98 -10.81
C PHE A 59 -9.60 -9.11 -11.89
N HIS A 60 -9.72 -10.12 -12.75
CA HIS A 60 -9.05 -10.12 -14.05
C HIS A 60 -9.72 -9.07 -14.94
N SER A 61 -9.23 -7.83 -14.94
CA SER A 61 -9.50 -6.90 -16.02
C SER A 61 -8.69 -7.35 -17.23
N SER A 62 -9.32 -8.10 -18.13
CA SER A 62 -8.81 -8.35 -19.47
C SER A 62 -8.77 -7.02 -20.22
N THR A 63 -7.60 -6.41 -20.30
CA THR A 63 -7.32 -5.37 -21.28
C THR A 63 -6.29 -5.96 -22.24
N ARG A 64 -6.80 -6.63 -23.28
CA ARG A 64 -6.00 -7.01 -24.45
C ARG A 64 -5.55 -5.73 -25.15
N TRP A 65 -4.25 -5.45 -25.10
CA TRP A 65 -3.62 -4.54 -26.04
C TRP A 65 -2.73 -5.36 -26.96
N ALA A 66 -3.03 -5.28 -28.26
CA ALA A 66 -2.37 -5.99 -29.33
C ALA A 66 -0.91 -5.53 -29.45
N VAL A 67 0.01 -6.48 -29.35
CA VAL A 67 1.41 -6.30 -29.76
C VAL A 67 1.46 -6.56 -31.27
N LEU A 68 1.82 -5.53 -32.04
CA LEU A 68 2.15 -5.67 -33.45
C LEU A 68 3.49 -6.41 -33.56
N SER A 69 3.44 -7.69 -33.93
CA SER A 69 4.61 -8.50 -34.27
C SER A 69 4.79 -8.49 -35.79
N THR A 70 5.93 -8.00 -36.26
CA THR A 70 6.41 -8.19 -37.63
C THR A 70 6.86 -9.64 -37.85
N PRO A 71 6.66 -10.23 -39.04
CA PRO A 71 7.02 -11.61 -39.31
C PRO A 71 8.51 -11.74 -39.68
N ASN A 72 9.16 -12.78 -39.18
CA ASN A 72 10.42 -13.30 -39.73
C ASN A 72 10.13 -14.72 -40.27
N PRO A 73 10.44 -15.02 -41.54
CA PRO A 73 10.17 -16.32 -42.12
C PRO A 73 11.29 -17.33 -41.82
N ASP A 74 11.01 -18.58 -42.20
CA ASP A 74 11.92 -19.72 -42.31
C ASP A 74 12.13 -20.58 -41.06
N ARG A 75 11.45 -21.74 -41.07
CA ARG A 75 12.09 -23.05 -40.82
C ARG A 75 11.24 -24.19 -41.35
N HIS A 76 11.73 -24.76 -42.45
CA HIS A 76 11.30 -26.03 -43.00
C HIS A 76 11.80 -27.21 -42.15
N SER A 77 10.85 -28.12 -41.87
CA SER A 77 10.90 -29.57 -42.10
C SER A 77 12.17 -30.36 -41.78
N GLY A 78 12.04 -31.30 -40.84
CA GLY A 78 12.93 -32.46 -40.71
C GLY A 78 12.16 -33.61 -40.06
N ALA A 79 11.71 -34.56 -40.86
CA ALA A 79 11.00 -35.77 -40.47
C ALA A 79 11.94 -36.98 -40.44
N GLY A 80 11.61 -37.97 -39.58
CA GLY A 80 12.18 -39.31 -39.55
C GLY A 80 12.23 -39.87 -38.13
N SER A 81 12.04 -41.14 -37.80
CA SER A 81 11.46 -42.33 -38.45
C SER A 81 11.54 -43.46 -37.40
N ALA A 82 10.46 -44.22 -37.23
CA ALA A 82 10.35 -45.66 -36.93
C ALA A 82 11.33 -46.39 -35.94
N THR A 83 10.77 -46.86 -34.80
CA THR A 83 10.72 -48.24 -34.19
C THR A 83 11.93 -49.21 -34.22
N PRO A 84 11.92 -50.37 -33.49
CA PRO A 84 11.43 -50.73 -32.15
C PRO A 84 12.46 -51.60 -31.34
N HIS A 85 12.26 -51.85 -30.04
CA HIS A 85 12.59 -53.17 -29.45
C HIS A 85 12.00 -53.38 -28.04
N LEU A 86 11.28 -54.51 -27.89
CA LEU A 86 10.92 -55.14 -26.63
C LEU A 86 12.17 -55.63 -25.88
N GLN A 87 12.15 -55.51 -24.55
CA GLN A 87 12.68 -56.54 -23.65
C GLN A 87 11.94 -56.48 -22.30
N ASP A 88 11.22 -57.56 -22.02
CA ASP A 88 10.57 -57.88 -20.76
C ASP A 88 11.62 -58.31 -19.73
N ASP A 89 11.63 -57.67 -18.56
CA ASP A 89 12.29 -58.19 -17.37
C ASP A 89 11.31 -58.16 -16.18
N HIS A 90 10.79 -59.34 -15.86
CA HIS A 90 10.04 -59.62 -14.65
C HIS A 90 10.97 -59.52 -13.43
N LYS A 91 10.88 -58.41 -12.67
CA LYS A 91 11.45 -58.30 -11.33
C LYS A 91 10.36 -58.40 -10.27
N CYS A 92 10.48 -59.45 -9.46
CA CYS A 92 9.64 -59.79 -8.32
C CYS A 92 9.61 -58.63 -7.30
N ALA A 93 8.44 -58.03 -7.11
CA ALA A 93 8.23 -56.95 -6.16
C ALA A 93 8.04 -57.52 -4.75
N GLN A 94 8.94 -57.21 -3.83
CA GLN A 94 8.71 -57.37 -2.40
C GLN A 94 7.84 -56.21 -1.88
N PRO A 95 6.86 -56.46 -0.99
CA PRO A 95 6.08 -55.41 -0.37
C PRO A 95 6.98 -54.62 0.59
N ARG A 96 7.34 -53.38 0.22
CA ARG A 96 7.97 -52.40 1.11
C ARG A 96 6.94 -51.98 2.16
N GLN A 97 7.06 -52.53 3.36
CA GLN A 97 6.35 -52.04 4.54
C GLN A 97 6.97 -50.72 5.01
N GLU A 98 6.17 -49.67 4.90
CA GLU A 98 5.90 -48.61 5.89
C GLU A 98 7.09 -47.92 6.58
N ASN A 99 7.39 -46.71 6.11
CA ASN A 99 8.20 -45.71 6.81
C ASN A 99 7.47 -44.34 6.81
N HIS A 100 6.19 -44.32 7.20
CA HIS A 100 5.36 -43.10 7.17
C HIS A 100 5.27 -42.33 8.50
N HIS A 101 5.87 -42.82 9.59
CA HIS A 101 5.73 -42.16 10.91
C HIS A 101 6.76 -41.08 11.25
N HIS A 102 7.91 -41.01 10.57
CA HIS A 102 8.90 -39.97 10.92
C HIS A 102 8.60 -38.58 10.35
N HIS A 103 7.87 -38.47 9.25
CA HIS A 103 7.76 -37.18 8.54
C HIS A 103 6.75 -36.19 9.16
N ASN A 104 5.92 -36.64 10.10
CA ASN A 104 4.92 -35.78 10.75
C ASN A 104 5.47 -35.03 11.97
N SER A 105 6.53 -35.53 12.62
CA SER A 105 7.11 -34.87 13.80
C SER A 105 7.88 -33.60 13.42
N GLU A 106 8.72 -33.67 12.38
CA GLU A 106 9.61 -32.55 11.99
C GLU A 106 8.86 -31.30 11.50
N LYS A 107 7.68 -31.48 10.89
CA LYS A 107 6.84 -30.36 10.43
C LYS A 107 6.26 -29.57 11.60
N SER A 108 5.81 -30.26 12.65
CA SER A 108 5.28 -29.59 13.84
C SER A 108 6.33 -28.67 14.47
N ASP A 109 7.56 -29.16 14.59
CA ASP A 109 8.66 -28.42 15.21
C ASP A 109 9.04 -27.15 14.43
N THR A 110 8.98 -27.20 13.09
CA THR A 110 9.35 -26.06 12.24
C THR A 110 8.28 -24.96 12.27
N LEU A 111 7.00 -25.34 12.28
CA LEU A 111 5.90 -24.39 12.40
C LEU A 111 5.89 -23.70 13.77
N ASP A 112 6.12 -24.46 14.85
CA ASP A 112 6.23 -23.93 16.21
C ASP A 112 7.43 -22.97 16.33
N ALA A 113 8.54 -23.27 15.65
CA ALA A 113 9.68 -22.36 15.57
C ALA A 113 9.33 -21.05 14.83
N ALA A 114 8.64 -21.12 13.69
CA ALA A 114 8.23 -19.93 12.94
C ALA A 114 7.24 -19.07 13.74
N LEU A 115 6.31 -19.71 14.45
CA LEU A 115 5.36 -19.05 15.36
C LEU A 115 6.11 -18.34 16.50
N GLY A 116 7.03 -19.05 17.18
CA GLY A 116 7.86 -18.47 18.24
C GLY A 116 8.64 -17.27 17.75
N MET A 117 9.24 -17.33 16.56
CA MET A 117 9.95 -16.21 15.95
C MET A 117 9.05 -14.98 15.72
N LEU A 118 7.83 -15.17 15.20
CA LEU A 118 6.88 -14.06 14.99
C LEU A 118 6.49 -13.40 16.32
N GLN A 119 6.36 -14.19 17.39
CA GLN A 119 6.02 -13.66 18.72
C GLN A 119 7.22 -12.95 19.36
N ASP A 120 8.39 -13.59 19.37
CA ASP A 120 9.56 -13.13 20.10
C ASP A 120 10.30 -12.00 19.39
N LEU A 121 10.50 -12.11 18.07
CA LEU A 121 11.28 -11.15 17.29
C LEU A 121 10.44 -9.99 16.76
N PHE A 122 9.18 -10.26 16.45
CA PHE A 122 8.28 -9.28 15.83
C PHE A 122 7.17 -8.81 16.78
N GLY A 123 7.12 -9.29 18.03
CA GLY A 123 6.15 -8.85 19.03
C GLY A 123 4.70 -9.14 18.63
N MET A 124 4.46 -10.13 17.78
CA MET A 124 3.14 -10.43 17.26
C MET A 124 2.31 -11.21 18.27
N THR A 125 1.00 -11.01 18.27
CA THR A 125 0.11 -11.87 19.04
C THR A 125 0.11 -13.28 18.44
N HIS A 126 -0.10 -14.29 19.28
CA HIS A 126 -0.20 -15.68 18.82
C HIS A 126 -1.21 -15.85 17.67
N LYS A 127 -2.36 -15.15 17.77
CA LYS A 127 -3.42 -15.19 16.76
C LYS A 127 -2.97 -14.58 15.42
N ASP A 128 -2.29 -13.44 15.45
CA ASP A 128 -1.81 -12.78 14.23
C ASP A 128 -0.69 -13.60 13.58
N ALA A 129 0.22 -14.15 14.39
CA ALA A 129 1.27 -15.05 13.92
C ALA A 129 0.68 -16.29 13.22
N GLN A 130 -0.28 -16.97 13.86
CA GLN A 130 -0.99 -18.10 13.25
C GLN A 130 -1.67 -17.72 11.93
N TYR A 131 -2.38 -16.58 11.91
CA TYR A 131 -3.06 -16.11 10.70
C TYR A 131 -2.09 -15.90 9.53
N ILE A 132 -0.93 -15.31 9.80
CA ILE A 132 0.12 -15.09 8.79
C ILE A 132 0.67 -16.42 8.28
N LEU A 133 1.02 -17.35 9.18
CA LEU A 133 1.58 -18.65 8.80
C LEU A 133 0.61 -19.47 7.95
N ILE A 134 -0.68 -19.50 8.32
CA ILE A 134 -1.73 -20.19 7.55
C ILE A 134 -1.92 -19.57 6.16
N SER A 135 -1.67 -18.27 6.02
CA SER A 135 -1.81 -17.56 4.74
C SER A 135 -0.61 -17.75 3.81
N CYS A 136 0.51 -18.29 4.30
CA CYS A 136 1.72 -18.53 3.52
C CYS A 136 1.65 -19.92 2.86
N ASN A 137 1.86 -19.97 1.55
CA ASN A 137 1.86 -21.22 0.77
C ASN A 137 3.28 -21.59 0.32
N ILE A 138 4.21 -21.71 1.27
CA ILE A 138 5.60 -22.12 1.03
C ILE A 138 6.08 -23.08 2.14
N PRO A 139 7.20 -23.82 1.94
CA PRO A 139 7.75 -24.68 2.98
C PRO A 139 8.08 -23.94 4.27
N GLU A 140 7.81 -24.55 5.43
CA GLU A 140 7.99 -23.93 6.75
C GLU A 140 9.44 -23.49 7.00
N GLN A 141 10.42 -24.26 6.52
CA GLN A 141 11.83 -23.91 6.62
C GLN A 141 12.17 -22.60 5.87
N GLU A 142 11.52 -22.36 4.73
CA GLU A 142 11.69 -21.10 3.98
C GLU A 142 11.09 -19.92 4.75
N ILE A 143 9.97 -20.12 5.45
CA ILE A 143 9.36 -19.10 6.32
C ILE A 143 10.34 -18.71 7.43
N VAL A 144 10.92 -19.69 8.13
CA VAL A 144 11.92 -19.45 9.19
C VAL A 144 13.12 -18.68 8.64
N ASN A 145 13.63 -19.05 7.46
CA ASN A 145 14.75 -18.35 6.82
C ASN A 145 14.38 -16.90 6.47
N ASN A 146 13.20 -16.68 5.88
CA ASN A 146 12.70 -15.35 5.54
C ASN A 146 12.55 -14.47 6.79
N LEU A 147 12.02 -15.02 7.89
CA LEU A 147 11.90 -14.29 9.16
C LEU A 147 13.27 -13.84 9.69
N ARG A 148 14.29 -14.71 9.63
CA ARG A 148 15.65 -14.34 10.05
C ARG A 148 16.22 -13.21 9.20
N VAL A 149 16.09 -13.32 7.88
CA VAL A 149 16.58 -12.30 6.94
C VAL A 149 15.87 -10.95 7.17
N LEU A 150 14.54 -10.95 7.31
CA LEU A 150 13.78 -9.72 7.54
C LEU A 150 14.12 -9.08 8.89
N HIS A 151 14.29 -9.86 9.95
CA HIS A 151 14.74 -9.35 11.25
C HIS A 151 16.15 -8.75 11.16
N GLN A 152 17.08 -9.39 10.46
CA GLN A 152 18.44 -8.87 10.23
C GLN A 152 18.45 -7.56 9.43
N CYS A 153 17.47 -7.37 8.53
CA CYS A 153 17.26 -6.12 7.81
C CYS A 153 16.58 -5.02 8.66
N GLY A 154 16.27 -5.29 9.93
CA GLY A 154 15.64 -4.34 10.84
C GLY A 154 14.15 -4.14 10.60
N ILE A 155 13.46 -5.12 9.99
CA ILE A 155 12.03 -5.02 9.72
C ILE A 155 11.25 -5.32 11.01
N GLY A 156 10.39 -4.39 11.41
CA GLY A 156 9.59 -4.49 12.63
C GLY A 156 8.29 -5.27 12.46
N GLY A 157 7.68 -5.68 13.58
CA GLY A 157 6.40 -6.40 13.57
C GLY A 157 5.21 -5.63 12.99
N GLU A 158 5.18 -4.31 13.15
CA GLU A 158 4.14 -3.48 12.53
C GLU A 158 4.21 -3.57 11.00
N GLN A 159 5.40 -3.48 10.43
CA GLN A 159 5.63 -3.67 8.99
C GLN A 159 5.24 -5.08 8.55
N MET A 160 5.65 -6.11 9.30
CA MET A 160 5.27 -7.50 8.98
C MET A 160 3.75 -7.70 8.93
N ASN A 161 2.99 -7.05 9.81
CA ASN A 161 1.53 -7.06 9.78
C ASN A 161 0.95 -6.40 8.52
N ARG A 162 1.60 -5.38 7.97
CA ARG A 162 1.14 -4.68 6.75
C ARG A 162 1.46 -5.44 5.47
N ILE A 163 2.55 -6.20 5.46
CA ILE A 163 3.05 -6.92 4.27
C ILE A 163 3.36 -8.41 4.52
N PRO A 164 2.42 -9.20 5.08
CA PRO A 164 2.68 -10.60 5.44
C PRO A 164 3.04 -11.48 4.24
N TRP A 165 2.60 -11.10 3.04
CA TRP A 165 2.90 -11.79 1.78
C TRP A 165 4.39 -11.90 1.45
N ILE A 166 5.25 -11.05 2.06
CA ILE A 166 6.70 -11.09 1.82
C ILE A 166 7.32 -12.41 2.31
N LEU A 167 6.71 -13.04 3.33
CA LEU A 167 7.15 -14.33 3.84
C LEU A 167 6.94 -15.46 2.84
N GLY A 168 6.03 -15.31 1.88
CA GLY A 168 5.77 -16.30 0.83
C GLY A 168 6.75 -16.24 -0.35
N GLN A 169 7.81 -15.43 -0.29
CA GLN A 169 8.84 -15.40 -1.32
C GLN A 169 9.85 -16.55 -1.11
N ASN A 170 10.49 -17.01 -2.19
CA ASN A 170 11.67 -17.87 -2.05
C ASN A 170 12.81 -17.10 -1.36
N ALA A 171 13.52 -17.74 -0.44
CA ALA A 171 14.51 -17.07 0.43
C ALA A 171 15.66 -16.44 -0.35
N ASP A 172 16.21 -17.15 -1.36
CA ASP A 172 17.30 -16.63 -2.18
C ASP A 172 16.85 -15.38 -2.96
N VAL A 173 15.68 -15.47 -3.59
CA VAL A 173 15.08 -14.34 -4.34
C VAL A 173 14.78 -13.15 -3.42
N LEU A 174 14.27 -13.39 -2.21
CA LEU A 174 14.03 -12.33 -1.23
C LEU A 174 15.34 -11.64 -0.82
N GLY A 175 16.38 -12.42 -0.51
CA GLY A 175 17.70 -11.90 -0.19
C GLY A 175 18.30 -11.03 -1.30
N GLU A 176 18.17 -11.45 -2.56
CA GLU A 176 18.60 -10.64 -3.70
C GLU A 176 17.82 -9.34 -3.83
N LYS A 177 16.50 -9.36 -3.64
CA LYS A 177 15.66 -8.16 -3.68
C LYS A 177 16.00 -7.17 -2.55
N LEU A 178 16.23 -7.67 -1.33
CA LEU A 178 16.61 -6.83 -0.19
C LEU A 178 17.97 -6.17 -0.41
N ARG A 179 18.95 -6.90 -0.94
CA ARG A 179 20.23 -6.32 -1.37
C ARG A 179 20.04 -5.27 -2.47
N LYS A 180 19.16 -5.55 -3.44
CA LYS A 180 18.85 -4.61 -4.52
C LYS A 180 18.23 -3.31 -4.00
N ILE A 181 17.35 -3.37 -3.00
CA ILE A 181 16.71 -2.19 -2.36
C ILE A 181 17.74 -1.18 -1.85
N GLN A 182 18.87 -1.66 -1.33
CA GLN A 182 19.95 -0.83 -0.77
C GLN A 182 20.90 -0.23 -1.82
N GLU A 183 20.72 -0.56 -3.10
CA GLU A 183 21.54 0.05 -4.12
C GLU A 183 21.23 1.55 -4.28
N PRO A 184 22.21 2.36 -4.73
CA PRO A 184 21.99 3.79 -4.94
C PRO A 184 20.77 4.08 -5.81
N TYR A 185 20.12 5.20 -5.50
CA TYR A 185 18.91 5.72 -6.16
C TYR A 185 17.61 4.96 -5.87
N LEU A 186 17.60 3.86 -5.13
CA LEU A 186 16.37 3.15 -4.73
C LEU A 186 15.85 3.58 -3.35
N PHE A 187 16.42 3.08 -2.26
CA PHE A 187 15.97 3.41 -0.90
C PHE A 187 17.16 3.58 0.03
N GLN A 188 16.98 4.40 1.07
CA GLN A 188 18.00 4.61 2.10
C GLN A 188 18.00 3.47 3.11
N GLN A 189 16.83 2.90 3.42
CA GLN A 189 16.67 1.79 4.35
C GLN A 189 15.89 0.62 3.75
N HIS A 190 16.12 -0.60 4.25
CA HIS A 190 15.38 -1.78 3.82
C HIS A 190 13.87 -1.64 4.07
N SER A 191 13.52 -1.13 5.25
CA SER A 191 12.15 -0.82 5.69
C SER A 191 11.38 0.04 4.69
N GLU A 192 12.04 1.03 4.10
CA GLU A 192 11.42 1.94 3.13
C GLU A 192 11.15 1.28 1.78
N GLY A 193 11.84 0.20 1.44
CA GLY A 193 11.81 -0.42 0.11
C GLY A 193 11.00 -1.71 0.01
N LEU A 194 10.41 -2.22 1.10
CA LEU A 194 9.81 -3.56 1.11
C LEU A 194 8.68 -3.75 0.09
N GLY A 195 7.94 -2.70 -0.24
CA GLY A 195 6.94 -2.76 -1.31
C GLY A 195 7.52 -3.12 -2.68
N PHE A 196 8.79 -2.80 -2.94
CA PHE A 196 9.47 -3.17 -4.18
C PHE A 196 9.79 -4.66 -4.26
N CYS A 197 9.67 -5.43 -3.17
CA CYS A 197 9.76 -6.88 -3.22
C CYS A 197 8.60 -7.51 -4.03
N TYR A 198 7.53 -6.77 -4.34
CA TYR A 198 6.53 -7.20 -5.34
C TYR A 198 7.07 -7.27 -6.77
N LEU A 199 8.14 -6.53 -7.06
CA LEU A 199 8.70 -6.40 -8.40
C LEU A 199 9.68 -7.52 -8.71
N SER A 200 9.91 -7.76 -10.00
CA SER A 200 11.07 -8.55 -10.42
C SER A 200 12.35 -7.72 -10.31
N LEU A 201 13.51 -8.38 -10.17
CA LEU A 201 14.82 -7.70 -10.15
C LEU A 201 15.06 -6.84 -11.39
N GLY A 202 14.59 -7.30 -12.56
CA GLY A 202 14.62 -6.53 -13.80
C GLY A 202 13.80 -5.24 -13.72
N GLN A 203 12.59 -5.29 -13.16
CA GLN A 203 11.76 -4.10 -12.96
C GLN A 203 12.40 -3.12 -11.96
N MET A 204 12.99 -3.63 -10.87
CA MET A 204 13.72 -2.78 -9.91
C MET A 204 14.89 -2.06 -10.58
N THR A 205 15.64 -2.76 -11.46
CA THR A 205 16.74 -2.17 -12.24
C THR A 205 16.25 -1.09 -13.21
N THR A 206 15.11 -1.30 -13.86
CA THR A 206 14.46 -0.30 -14.71
C THR A 206 14.12 0.96 -13.92
N TYR A 207 13.49 0.82 -12.75
CA TYR A 207 13.15 1.99 -11.92
C TYR A 207 14.37 2.68 -11.34
N GLN A 208 15.38 1.94 -10.89
CA GLN A 208 16.66 2.51 -10.45
C GLN A 208 17.28 3.39 -11.55
N THR A 209 17.30 2.88 -12.80
CA THR A 209 17.81 3.63 -13.95
C THR A 209 16.98 4.88 -14.21
N GLN A 210 15.65 4.77 -14.13
CA GLN A 210 14.75 5.91 -14.27
C GLN A 210 14.99 6.96 -13.17
N PHE A 211 15.05 6.55 -11.91
CA PHE A 211 15.25 7.44 -10.76
C PHE A 211 16.58 8.17 -10.85
N ARG A 212 17.64 7.48 -11.28
CA ARG A 212 18.94 8.10 -11.55
C ARG A 212 18.85 9.19 -12.62
N LYS A 213 18.11 8.94 -13.72
CA LYS A 213 17.92 9.94 -14.80
C LYS A 213 17.12 11.16 -14.33
N GLU A 214 16.16 10.94 -13.42
CA GLU A 214 15.28 12.00 -12.92
C GLU A 214 15.80 12.70 -11.66
N ALA A 215 16.95 12.30 -11.10
CA ALA A 215 17.45 12.81 -9.82
C ALA A 215 17.54 14.35 -9.78
N LEU A 216 17.91 14.99 -10.90
CA LEU A 216 17.99 16.45 -11.01
C LEU A 216 16.62 17.15 -10.93
N ASN A 217 15.53 16.43 -11.20
CA ASN A 217 14.17 16.97 -11.08
C ASN A 217 13.71 17.06 -9.62
N PHE A 218 14.43 16.42 -8.70
CA PHE A 218 14.06 16.31 -7.28
C PHE A 218 15.24 16.70 -6.38
N PRO A 219 15.69 17.97 -6.38
CA PRO A 219 16.92 18.37 -5.69
C PRO A 219 16.89 18.18 -4.17
N HIS A 220 15.71 18.03 -3.57
CA HIS A 220 15.53 17.83 -2.13
C HIS A 220 15.11 16.40 -1.77
N HIS A 221 15.07 15.49 -2.73
CA HIS A 221 14.60 14.12 -2.51
C HIS A 221 15.53 13.11 -3.19
N PRO A 222 15.82 11.96 -2.55
CA PRO A 222 16.65 10.93 -3.17
C PRO A 222 16.12 10.44 -4.53
N ASN A 223 14.80 10.35 -4.65
CA ASN A 223 14.10 10.02 -5.90
C ASN A 223 12.61 10.42 -5.80
N ARG A 224 11.87 10.11 -6.86
CA ARG A 224 10.45 10.45 -6.98
C ARG A 224 9.54 9.79 -5.95
N ILE A 225 9.90 8.64 -5.37
CA ILE A 225 9.10 7.98 -4.34
C ILE A 225 9.06 8.84 -3.08
N TYR A 226 10.21 9.35 -2.64
CA TYR A 226 10.32 10.26 -1.50
C TYR A 226 9.53 11.55 -1.75
N TYR A 227 9.66 12.13 -2.95
CA TYR A 227 8.89 13.30 -3.36
C TYR A 227 7.37 13.05 -3.30
N LEU A 228 6.90 11.95 -3.89
CA LEU A 228 5.45 11.62 -3.92
C LEU A 228 4.91 11.30 -2.53
N ALA A 229 5.67 10.59 -1.69
CA ALA A 229 5.28 10.28 -0.31
C ALA A 229 5.09 11.58 0.50
N GLU A 230 6.01 12.54 0.38
CA GLU A 230 5.87 13.85 1.01
C GLU A 230 4.67 14.64 0.47
N ARG A 231 4.49 14.69 -0.86
CA ARG A 231 3.36 15.40 -1.50
C ARG A 231 2.00 14.85 -1.05
N ILE A 232 1.89 13.52 -0.89
CA ILE A 232 0.68 12.87 -0.40
C ILE A 232 0.54 12.98 1.13
N LYS A 233 1.64 13.29 1.84
CA LYS A 233 1.75 13.37 3.30
C LYS A 233 1.64 12.01 4.00
N VAL A 234 2.43 11.05 3.51
CA VAL A 234 2.60 9.72 4.12
C VAL A 234 4.07 9.36 4.29
N PRO A 235 4.41 8.48 5.25
CA PRO A 235 5.74 7.88 5.33
C PRO A 235 6.13 7.15 4.03
N VAL A 236 7.41 7.20 3.68
CA VAL A 236 7.98 6.56 2.47
C VAL A 236 7.71 5.06 2.47
N GLU A 237 7.86 4.39 3.62
CA GLU A 237 7.55 2.98 3.81
C GLU A 237 6.10 2.64 3.41
N LEU A 238 5.12 3.43 3.90
CA LEU A 238 3.71 3.18 3.58
C LEU A 238 3.43 3.43 2.10
N PHE A 239 4.05 4.46 1.51
CA PHE A 239 3.86 4.73 0.10
C PHE A 239 4.48 3.62 -0.78
N SER A 240 5.69 3.15 -0.45
CA SER A 240 6.37 2.11 -1.21
C SER A 240 5.62 0.77 -1.15
N GLU A 241 5.13 0.39 0.04
CA GLU A 241 4.29 -0.79 0.27
C GLU A 241 3.05 -0.77 -0.63
N LYS A 242 2.43 0.40 -0.83
CA LYS A 242 1.23 0.56 -1.65
C LYS A 242 1.52 0.68 -3.15
N ILE A 243 2.61 1.32 -3.55
CA ILE A 243 2.95 1.54 -4.96
C ILE A 243 3.53 0.29 -5.63
N GLY A 244 4.05 -0.67 -4.85
CA GLY A 244 4.69 -1.89 -5.39
C GLY A 244 3.81 -2.69 -6.35
N LYS A 245 2.49 -2.72 -6.15
CA LYS A 245 1.53 -3.41 -7.03
C LYS A 245 1.10 -2.57 -8.26
N PRO A 246 0.64 -1.31 -8.11
CA PRO A 246 0.41 -0.38 -9.24
C PRO A 246 1.72 0.30 -9.68
N HIS A 247 2.83 -0.42 -9.77
CA HIS A 247 4.15 0.17 -10.00
C HIS A 247 4.24 1.00 -11.27
N ARG A 248 3.46 0.68 -12.30
CA ARG A 248 3.36 1.45 -13.55
C ARG A 248 2.97 2.91 -13.34
N THR A 249 2.33 3.23 -12.22
CA THR A 249 2.09 4.62 -11.79
C THR A 249 3.41 5.41 -11.68
N LEU A 250 4.51 4.76 -11.30
CA LEU A 250 5.85 5.36 -11.24
C LEU A 250 6.46 5.61 -12.63
N ALA A 251 5.89 5.11 -13.71
CA ALA A 251 6.30 5.45 -15.07
C ALA A 251 5.56 6.68 -15.63
N LEU A 252 4.53 7.17 -14.92
CA LEU A 252 3.77 8.35 -15.35
C LEU A 252 4.63 9.63 -15.22
N ASN A 253 4.28 10.62 -16.05
CA ASN A 253 4.85 11.95 -15.97
C ASN A 253 4.58 12.57 -14.58
N ILE A 254 5.60 13.16 -13.96
CA ILE A 254 5.49 13.71 -12.61
C ILE A 254 4.43 14.81 -12.51
N LYS A 255 4.31 15.69 -13.52
CA LYS A 255 3.31 16.77 -13.54
C LYS A 255 1.89 16.23 -13.46
N ARG A 256 1.65 15.08 -14.10
CA ARG A 256 0.35 14.42 -14.06
C ARG A 256 0.05 13.88 -12.66
N LEU A 257 1.04 13.27 -12.00
CA LEU A 257 0.92 12.80 -10.63
C LEU A 257 0.62 13.99 -9.70
N ASP A 258 1.35 15.10 -9.85
CA ASP A 258 1.10 16.33 -9.10
C ASP A 258 -0.32 16.84 -9.28
N SER A 259 -0.83 16.93 -10.52
CA SER A 259 -2.20 17.40 -10.77
C SER A 259 -3.27 16.53 -10.10
N PHE A 260 -3.06 15.21 -10.02
CA PHE A 260 -3.96 14.32 -9.30
C PHE A 260 -3.86 14.49 -7.77
N ILE A 261 -2.65 14.66 -7.24
CA ILE A 261 -2.45 14.90 -5.80
C ILE A 261 -3.08 16.24 -5.40
N ASP A 262 -2.89 17.29 -6.19
CA ASP A 262 -3.51 18.60 -5.99
C ASP A 262 -5.04 18.51 -6.05
N LEU A 263 -5.57 17.75 -7.02
CA LEU A 263 -7.01 17.47 -7.10
C LEU A 263 -7.52 16.78 -5.84
N PHE A 264 -6.84 15.74 -5.34
CA PHE A 264 -7.28 15.04 -4.13
C PHE A 264 -7.20 15.89 -2.88
N HIS A 265 -6.17 16.74 -2.74
CA HIS A 265 -6.09 17.71 -1.66
C HIS A 265 -7.17 18.79 -1.76
N HIS A 266 -7.51 19.25 -2.97
CA HIS A 266 -8.60 20.21 -3.19
C HIS A 266 -9.96 19.69 -2.70
N TYR A 267 -10.18 18.37 -2.82
CA TYR A 267 -11.39 17.69 -2.34
C TYR A 267 -11.23 17.11 -0.91
N ASP A 268 -10.27 17.62 -0.13
CA ASP A 268 -10.00 17.23 1.28
C ASP A 268 -9.87 15.71 1.50
N MET A 269 -9.33 15.00 0.51
CA MET A 269 -9.17 13.56 0.61
C MET A 269 -8.03 13.21 1.56
N SER A 270 -8.27 12.26 2.48
CA SER A 270 -7.24 11.89 3.45
C SER A 270 -6.04 11.23 2.76
N PRO A 271 -4.80 11.49 3.24
CA PRO A 271 -3.59 10.82 2.72
C PRO A 271 -3.71 9.30 2.66
N LYS A 272 -4.34 8.71 3.70
CA LYS A 272 -4.57 7.26 3.80
C LYS A 272 -5.49 6.76 2.69
N ASP A 273 -6.52 7.52 2.34
CA ASP A 273 -7.43 7.15 1.25
C ASP A 273 -6.73 7.25 -0.11
N ILE A 274 -5.91 8.28 -0.34
CA ILE A 274 -5.14 8.46 -1.59
C ILE A 274 -4.23 7.24 -1.82
N VAL A 275 -3.42 6.86 -0.82
CA VAL A 275 -2.50 5.72 -0.96
C VAL A 275 -3.19 4.36 -1.03
N SER A 276 -4.46 4.27 -0.64
CA SER A 276 -5.21 3.03 -0.73
C SER A 276 -5.53 2.60 -2.17
N ASP A 277 -5.53 3.54 -3.12
CA ASP A 277 -5.91 3.26 -4.51
C ASP A 277 -5.10 4.12 -5.51
N LEU A 278 -3.80 3.85 -5.58
CA LEU A 278 -2.86 4.54 -6.47
C LEU A 278 -3.10 4.23 -7.97
N TRP A 279 -3.90 3.21 -8.31
CA TRP A 279 -4.27 2.93 -9.72
C TRP A 279 -5.04 4.10 -10.36
N VAL A 280 -5.64 4.97 -9.55
CA VAL A 280 -6.38 6.15 -10.02
C VAL A 280 -5.55 7.10 -10.89
N PHE A 281 -4.23 7.17 -10.68
CA PHE A 281 -3.34 8.03 -11.45
C PHE A 281 -3.27 7.68 -12.95
N GLU A 282 -3.63 6.44 -13.30
CA GLU A 282 -3.68 5.98 -14.70
C GLU A 282 -4.94 6.45 -15.44
N TYR A 283 -5.95 7.02 -14.75
CA TYR A 283 -7.24 7.43 -15.34
C TYR A 283 -7.26 8.89 -15.81
N SER A 284 -8.28 9.30 -16.56
CA SER A 284 -8.39 10.71 -17.01
C SER A 284 -8.60 11.66 -15.83
N LEU A 285 -7.70 12.63 -15.65
CA LEU A 285 -7.80 13.66 -14.61
C LEU A 285 -9.12 14.44 -14.72
N LYS A 286 -9.50 14.85 -15.94
CA LYS A 286 -10.77 15.55 -16.20
C LYS A 286 -11.99 14.72 -15.80
N LYS A 287 -11.97 13.41 -16.06
CA LYS A 287 -13.08 12.51 -15.67
C LYS A 287 -13.10 12.28 -14.15
N ALA A 288 -11.94 12.22 -13.51
CA ALA A 288 -11.82 12.12 -12.06
C ALA A 288 -12.43 13.37 -11.39
N GLU A 289 -11.99 14.56 -11.80
CA GLU A 289 -12.51 15.83 -11.30
C GLU A 289 -14.03 15.97 -11.47
N GLU A 290 -14.54 15.68 -12.67
CA GLU A 290 -15.98 15.72 -12.94
C GLU A 290 -16.78 14.80 -12.01
N ARG A 291 -16.26 13.62 -11.72
CA ARG A 291 -16.91 12.67 -10.80
C ARG A 291 -16.87 13.12 -9.36
N LEU A 292 -15.74 13.67 -8.90
CA LEU A 292 -15.63 14.20 -7.54
C LEU A 292 -16.58 15.39 -7.34
N ARG A 293 -16.61 16.31 -8.30
CA ARG A 293 -17.56 17.43 -8.36
C ARG A 293 -19.01 16.96 -8.27
N ARG A 294 -19.39 16.01 -9.14
CA ARG A 294 -20.76 15.46 -9.15
C ARG A 294 -21.12 14.74 -7.86
N ALA A 295 -20.18 14.03 -7.22
CA ALA A 295 -20.44 13.38 -5.94
C ALA A 295 -20.69 14.43 -4.84
N MET A 296 -19.90 15.51 -4.79
CA MET A 296 -20.10 16.62 -3.86
C MET A 296 -21.45 17.31 -4.05
N GLU A 297 -21.85 17.57 -5.29
CA GLU A 297 -23.15 18.18 -5.62
C GLU A 297 -24.35 17.31 -5.18
N LEU A 298 -24.14 15.99 -5.13
CA LEU A 298 -25.12 15.03 -4.62
C LEU A 298 -25.05 14.84 -3.09
N GLY A 299 -24.25 15.64 -2.39
CA GLY A 299 -24.16 15.66 -0.93
C GLY A 299 -23.21 14.63 -0.32
N TYR A 300 -22.33 14.01 -1.10
CA TYR A 300 -21.31 13.12 -0.52
C TYR A 300 -20.27 13.90 0.27
N THR A 301 -20.13 13.58 1.55
CA THR A 301 -19.12 14.18 2.42
C THR A 301 -17.78 13.46 2.35
N THR A 302 -17.78 12.18 1.96
CA THR A 302 -16.60 11.30 2.06
C THR A 302 -16.23 10.76 0.68
N LEU A 303 -15.31 11.47 0.02
CA LEU A 303 -14.81 11.09 -1.29
C LEU A 303 -13.71 10.04 -1.20
N ARG A 304 -13.58 9.23 -2.26
CA ARG A 304 -12.60 8.13 -2.34
C ARG A 304 -12.05 7.99 -3.76
N PRO A 305 -10.78 7.59 -3.95
CA PRO A 305 -10.21 7.50 -5.30
C PRO A 305 -10.90 6.46 -6.20
N TRP A 306 -11.45 5.38 -5.63
CA TRP A 306 -12.17 4.36 -6.42
C TRP A 306 -13.32 4.96 -7.26
N MET A 307 -13.92 6.06 -6.81
CA MET A 307 -14.99 6.77 -7.51
C MET A 307 -14.51 7.27 -8.88
N CYS A 308 -13.25 7.67 -8.99
CA CYS A 308 -12.65 8.19 -10.21
C CYS A 308 -12.42 7.10 -11.28
N ARG A 309 -12.28 5.84 -10.88
CA ARG A 309 -11.94 4.73 -11.79
C ARG A 309 -13.08 3.77 -12.12
N CYS A 310 -14.15 3.74 -11.34
CA CYS A 310 -15.26 2.80 -11.56
C CYS A 310 -16.00 3.07 -12.89
N SER A 311 -16.92 2.21 -13.33
CA SER A 311 -17.76 2.53 -14.50
C SER A 311 -18.84 3.55 -14.14
N ASP A 312 -19.37 4.29 -15.12
CA ASP A 312 -20.43 5.29 -14.85
C ASP A 312 -21.65 4.63 -14.20
N LYS A 313 -22.02 3.42 -14.61
CA LYS A 313 -23.07 2.61 -13.96
C LYS A 313 -22.80 2.31 -12.48
N ILE A 314 -21.55 2.02 -12.11
CA ILE A 314 -21.18 1.77 -10.70
C ILE A 314 -21.19 3.08 -9.93
N PHE A 315 -20.63 4.15 -10.51
CA PHE A 315 -20.63 5.48 -9.92
C PHE A 315 -22.06 5.93 -9.62
N ASP A 316 -22.94 5.92 -10.63
CA ASP A 316 -24.35 6.30 -10.50
C ASP A 316 -25.06 5.45 -9.46
N ARG A 317 -24.87 4.12 -9.47
CA ARG A 317 -25.51 3.24 -8.49
C ARG A 317 -25.10 3.58 -7.06
N GLN A 318 -23.82 3.84 -6.83
CA GLN A 318 -23.32 4.12 -5.49
C GLN A 318 -23.79 5.50 -5.05
N VAL A 319 -23.56 6.52 -5.87
CA VAL A 319 -23.81 7.92 -5.54
C VAL A 319 -25.30 8.27 -5.51
N ILE A 320 -26.13 7.71 -6.40
CA ILE A 320 -27.58 8.00 -6.42
C ILE A 320 -28.32 7.27 -5.29
N ARG A 321 -27.88 6.07 -4.87
CA ARG A 321 -28.59 5.29 -3.83
C ARG A 321 -28.63 5.98 -2.47
N LEU A 322 -27.64 6.80 -2.11
CA LEU A 322 -27.63 7.45 -0.80
C LEU A 322 -28.55 8.67 -0.71
N VAL A 323 -28.90 9.31 -1.84
CA VAL A 323 -29.82 10.47 -1.84
C VAL A 323 -31.23 10.06 -1.38
N PHE A 324 -31.66 8.83 -1.68
CA PHE A 324 -33.00 8.34 -1.33
C PHE A 324 -33.14 7.81 0.11
N VAL A 325 -32.03 7.51 0.80
CA VAL A 325 -32.09 6.99 2.18
C VAL A 325 -32.16 8.13 3.22
N TRP A 326 -31.72 9.33 2.87
CA TRP A 326 -31.77 10.50 3.76
C TRP A 326 -33.02 11.37 3.61
N TRP A 327 -33.84 11.12 2.58
CA TRP A 327 -35.09 11.84 2.31
C TRP A 327 -36.36 11.03 2.62
N ALA A 328 -36.22 9.80 3.12
CA ALA A 328 -37.33 8.93 3.55
C ALA A 328 -37.27 8.72 5.06
#